data_AF-A0A554GKU4-F1
#
_entry.id   AF-A0A554GKU4-F1
#
_cell.length_a   1.000
_cell.length_b   1.000
_cell.length_c   1.000
_cell.angle_alpha   90.00
_cell.angle_beta   90.00
_cell.angle_gamma   90.00
#
_symmetry.space_group_name_H-M   'P 1'
#
loop_
_entity.id
_entity.type
_entity.pdbx_description
1 polymer ?
#
loop_
_entity_poly.entity_id
_entity_poly.type
_entity_poly.pdbx_seq_one_letter_code
_entity_poly.pdbx_strand_id
1 'polypeptide(L)'
;MLLTQLKRAVVLRPSEPSARLALAEALFQERDFSGAAEHARRALDLGGGGAARRLLCGAWARDGRREEALKLLETCARETPGDAALRAELITLLEEARPDDALVHALLATEAAPGELEAWRAVIRLCERTNRPSEAMPALRRARLLAPEDPRLAESVLEARAALGLPATTAMLDAPPLEQAAQALALPTARAALSLAKLDAAVEALARGALGEAKRQLVTAPATSRSGAAAALLRAELVWLEGRPLAQVEAARRAALEARGAPGAAALRLGDHQLEAGALDEARALYAQAAANGESLAAAGREAEVSERRRLLARDVPAVGRLGVLGWHPNGGHVSPLEAVAVPGRGVLRCSGRVGPEGQEAADIAFSAVRARAPALGLGALVTRYDLHLHFIDTEVGKDGLSCGLALALAGLSAYTQRPLPARLAVTGELTLSGDVRQIGGVHEKLVAAHLEGMRVVLHPRRNLQEVAALPPDVAGRLRLVAVDSLDEAWRVVTATAPGVERR
;
A
#
# COMPACT_ATOMS: atom_id res chain seq x y z
N MET A 1 5.22 -51.26 13.71
CA MET A 1 5.30 -51.38 15.18
C MET A 1 4.97 -50.07 15.91
N LEU A 2 5.42 -48.91 15.42
CA LEU A 2 5.21 -47.61 16.08
C LEU A 2 3.73 -47.21 16.23
N LEU A 3 2.91 -47.35 15.17
CA LEU A 3 1.50 -46.96 15.18
C LEU A 3 0.66 -47.76 16.21
N THR A 4 0.94 -49.06 16.34
CA THR A 4 0.25 -49.95 17.30
C THR A 4 0.57 -49.57 18.74
N GLN A 5 1.80 -49.13 19.01
CA GLN A 5 2.22 -48.63 20.33
C GLN A 5 1.57 -47.28 20.65
N LEU A 6 1.47 -46.38 19.67
CA LEU A 6 0.80 -45.08 19.82
C LEU A 6 -0.72 -45.23 20.03
N LYS A 7 -1.39 -46.12 19.28
CA LYS A 7 -2.80 -46.46 19.51
C LYS A 7 -3.02 -46.99 20.93
N ARG A 8 -2.15 -47.89 21.41
CA ARG A 8 -2.19 -48.39 22.79
C ARG A 8 -1.96 -47.28 23.82
N ALA A 9 -1.06 -46.33 23.54
CA ALA A 9 -0.80 -45.19 24.42
C ALA A 9 -2.03 -44.28 24.58
N VAL A 10 -2.76 -44.02 23.50
CA VAL A 10 -4.02 -43.24 23.54
C VAL A 10 -5.12 -43.97 24.32
N VAL A 11 -5.20 -45.31 24.22
CA VAL A 11 -6.15 -46.11 25.02
C VAL A 11 -5.79 -46.08 26.51
N LEU A 12 -4.51 -46.15 26.86
CA LEU A 12 -4.04 -46.13 28.25
C LEU A 12 -4.16 -44.75 28.89
N ARG A 13 -4.02 -43.66 28.10
CA ARG A 13 -4.04 -42.27 28.57
C ARG A 13 -4.94 -41.41 27.67
N PRO A 14 -6.27 -41.57 27.73
CA PRO A 14 -7.20 -40.94 26.79
C PRO A 14 -7.37 -39.42 27.00
N SER A 15 -7.06 -38.90 28.18
CA SER A 15 -7.13 -37.47 28.51
C SER A 15 -5.83 -36.71 28.25
N GLU A 16 -4.77 -37.38 27.77
CA GLU A 16 -3.47 -36.74 27.57
C GLU A 16 -3.35 -36.17 26.13
N PRO A 17 -3.14 -34.85 25.96
CA PRO A 17 -3.03 -34.23 24.63
C PRO A 17 -1.82 -34.73 23.83
N SER A 18 -0.67 -34.93 24.49
CA SER A 18 0.59 -35.34 23.87
C SER A 18 0.50 -36.73 23.22
N ALA A 19 -0.19 -37.67 23.88
CA ALA A 19 -0.39 -39.03 23.35
C ALA A 19 -1.26 -39.02 22.10
N ARG A 20 -2.30 -38.18 22.08
CA ARG A 20 -3.17 -38.01 20.90
C ARG A 20 -2.47 -37.27 19.77
N LEU A 21 -1.65 -36.26 20.09
CA LEU A 21 -0.85 -35.53 19.12
C LEU A 21 0.16 -36.45 18.42
N ALA A 22 0.91 -37.25 19.18
CA ALA A 22 1.88 -38.19 18.62
C ALA A 22 1.21 -39.25 17.72
N LEU A 23 0.01 -39.73 18.09
CA LEU A 23 -0.76 -40.62 17.22
C LEU A 23 -1.23 -39.90 15.95
N ALA A 24 -1.73 -38.68 16.07
CA ALA A 24 -2.15 -37.88 14.92
C ALA A 24 -0.98 -37.61 13.96
N GLU A 25 0.23 -37.34 14.47
CA GLU A 25 1.43 -37.13 13.65
C GLU A 25 1.80 -38.40 12.87
N ALA A 26 1.76 -39.55 13.54
CA ALA A 26 2.05 -40.82 12.88
C ALA A 26 1.01 -41.16 11.80
N LEU A 27 -0.28 -40.93 12.05
CA LEU A 27 -1.35 -41.12 11.05
C LEU A 27 -1.19 -40.18 9.86
N PHE A 28 -0.77 -38.94 10.12
CA PHE A 28 -0.50 -37.95 9.09
C PHE A 28 0.65 -38.39 8.16
N GLN A 29 1.72 -38.97 8.71
CA GLN A 29 2.84 -39.53 7.92
C GLN A 29 2.41 -40.74 7.07
N GLU A 30 1.50 -41.57 7.59
CA GLU A 30 0.88 -42.70 6.86
C GLU A 30 -0.18 -42.25 5.83
N ARG A 31 -0.38 -40.93 5.65
CA ARG A 31 -1.37 -40.31 4.76
C ARG A 31 -2.83 -40.60 5.14
N ASP A 32 -3.10 -41.05 6.36
CA ASP A 32 -4.44 -41.14 6.93
C ASP A 32 -4.84 -39.79 7.54
N PHE A 33 -5.23 -38.87 6.66
CA PHE A 33 -5.54 -37.48 7.05
C PHE A 33 -6.83 -37.36 7.87
N SER A 34 -7.83 -38.21 7.60
CA SER A 34 -9.08 -38.23 8.35
C SER A 34 -8.84 -38.70 9.80
N GLY A 35 -8.10 -39.81 9.99
CA GLY A 35 -7.71 -40.29 11.31
C GLY A 35 -6.80 -39.31 12.04
N ALA A 36 -5.83 -38.70 11.34
CA ALA A 36 -4.98 -37.66 11.90
C ALA A 36 -5.79 -36.45 12.39
N ALA A 37 -6.78 -36.00 11.61
CA ALA A 37 -7.64 -34.88 11.97
C ALA A 37 -8.49 -35.18 13.22
N GLU A 38 -9.07 -36.38 13.34
CA GLU A 38 -9.86 -36.74 14.53
C GLU A 38 -9.02 -36.67 15.81
N HIS A 39 -7.83 -37.26 15.78
CA HIS A 39 -6.94 -37.27 16.93
C HIS A 39 -6.34 -35.90 17.23
N ALA A 40 -6.02 -35.09 16.21
CA ALA A 40 -5.54 -33.73 16.37
C ALA A 40 -6.61 -32.79 16.93
N ARG A 41 -7.87 -32.90 16.47
CA ARG A 41 -9.02 -32.16 17.03
C ARG A 41 -9.19 -32.46 18.50
N ARG A 42 -9.16 -33.73 18.86
CA ARG A 42 -9.36 -34.13 20.25
C ARG A 42 -8.16 -33.81 21.13
N ALA A 43 -6.95 -33.75 20.57
CA ALA A 43 -5.79 -33.20 21.26
C ALA A 43 -5.96 -31.69 21.51
N LEU A 44 -6.51 -30.95 20.53
CA LEU A 44 -6.79 -29.52 20.67
C LEU A 44 -7.85 -29.25 21.74
N ASP A 45 -8.94 -30.03 21.77
CA ASP A 45 -10.01 -29.93 22.78
C ASP A 45 -9.49 -30.18 24.21
N LEU A 46 -8.40 -30.96 24.35
CA LEU A 46 -7.74 -31.25 25.62
C LEU A 46 -6.61 -30.26 25.97
N GLY A 47 -6.44 -29.18 25.19
CA GLY A 47 -5.42 -28.16 25.44
C GLY A 47 -4.07 -28.40 24.76
N GLY A 48 -4.02 -29.19 23.68
CA GLY A 48 -2.81 -29.48 22.90
C GLY A 48 -2.18 -28.28 22.17
N GLY A 49 -2.73 -27.07 22.35
CA GLY A 49 -2.16 -25.80 21.90
C GLY A 49 -1.94 -25.69 20.39
N GLY A 50 -0.93 -24.89 19.99
CA GLY A 50 -0.64 -24.60 18.59
C GLY A 50 -0.19 -25.81 17.76
N ALA A 51 0.46 -26.80 18.38
CA ALA A 51 0.92 -27.99 17.66
C ALA A 51 -0.25 -28.88 17.20
N ALA A 52 -1.25 -29.09 18.07
CA ALA A 52 -2.48 -29.80 17.71
C ALA A 52 -3.28 -29.06 16.63
N ARG A 53 -3.35 -27.72 16.73
CA ARG A 53 -3.99 -26.87 15.72
C ARG A 53 -3.32 -27.01 14.35
N ARG A 54 -1.99 -26.87 14.29
CA ARG A 54 -1.21 -27.03 13.05
C ARG A 54 -1.46 -28.36 12.37
N LEU A 55 -1.39 -29.43 13.14
CA LEU A 55 -1.56 -30.77 12.62
C LEU A 55 -2.99 -30.99 12.12
N LEU A 56 -4.00 -30.48 12.85
CA LEU A 56 -5.39 -30.52 12.43
C LEU A 56 -5.61 -29.77 11.11
N CYS A 57 -5.12 -28.52 11.01
CA CYS A 57 -5.23 -27.71 9.81
C CYS A 57 -4.52 -28.37 8.62
N GLY A 58 -3.32 -28.89 8.83
CA GLY A 58 -2.56 -29.61 7.81
C GLY A 58 -3.26 -30.88 7.34
N ALA A 59 -3.92 -31.61 8.26
CA ALA A 59 -4.69 -32.81 7.96
C ALA A 59 -5.96 -32.48 7.18
N TRP A 60 -6.76 -31.52 7.65
CA TRP A 60 -7.96 -31.07 6.94
C TRP A 60 -7.69 -30.49 5.56
N ALA A 61 -6.61 -29.74 5.38
CA ALA A 61 -6.21 -29.24 4.07
C ALA A 61 -5.95 -30.38 3.06
N ARG A 62 -5.34 -31.48 3.51
CA ARG A 62 -5.05 -32.66 2.68
C ARG A 62 -6.24 -33.61 2.51
N ASP A 63 -7.18 -33.59 3.44
CA ASP A 63 -8.44 -34.33 3.43
C ASP A 63 -9.54 -33.64 2.61
N GLY A 64 -9.26 -32.48 1.99
CA GLY A 64 -10.22 -31.69 1.21
C GLY A 64 -11.16 -30.81 2.05
N ARG A 65 -10.99 -30.77 3.37
CA ARG A 65 -11.79 -29.96 4.33
C ARG A 65 -11.20 -28.57 4.55
N ARG A 66 -10.85 -27.89 3.46
CA ARG A 66 -10.12 -26.59 3.51
C ARG A 66 -10.91 -25.49 4.22
N GLU A 67 -12.22 -25.41 4.01
CA GLU A 67 -13.08 -24.40 4.66
C GLU A 67 -13.13 -24.55 6.18
N GLU A 68 -13.11 -25.78 6.69
CA GLU A 68 -13.13 -26.03 8.14
C GLU A 68 -11.80 -25.61 8.78
N ALA A 69 -10.69 -25.87 8.09
CA ALA A 69 -9.37 -25.39 8.51
C ALA A 69 -9.29 -23.86 8.52
N LEU A 70 -9.84 -23.19 7.50
CA LEU A 70 -9.92 -21.74 7.45
C LEU A 70 -10.73 -21.16 8.61
N LYS A 71 -11.94 -21.67 8.86
CA LYS A 71 -12.79 -21.22 9.98
C LYS A 71 -12.10 -21.37 11.33
N LEU A 72 -11.41 -22.48 11.56
CA LEU A 72 -10.64 -22.70 12.79
C LEU A 72 -9.51 -21.68 12.93
N LEU A 73 -8.74 -21.45 11.87
CA LEU A 73 -7.62 -20.51 11.94
C LEU A 73 -8.08 -19.07 12.08
N GLU A 74 -9.16 -18.66 11.38
CA GLU A 74 -9.73 -17.32 11.49
C GLU A 74 -10.27 -17.06 12.91
N THR A 75 -10.93 -18.04 13.52
CA THR A 75 -11.40 -17.91 14.91
C THR A 75 -10.23 -17.76 15.87
N CYS A 76 -9.18 -18.58 15.73
CA CYS A 76 -7.98 -18.43 16.55
C CYS A 76 -7.24 -17.09 16.29
N ALA A 77 -7.21 -16.58 15.05
CA ALA A 77 -6.59 -15.28 14.75
C ALA A 77 -7.30 -14.13 15.46
N ARG A 78 -8.63 -14.21 15.61
CA ARG A 78 -9.41 -13.23 16.37
C ARG A 78 -9.07 -13.27 17.86
N GLU A 79 -8.82 -14.45 18.41
CA GLU A 79 -8.48 -14.64 19.82
C GLU A 79 -7.03 -14.22 20.12
N THR A 80 -6.11 -14.45 19.19
CA THR A 80 -4.69 -14.10 19.33
C THR A 80 -4.17 -13.29 18.12
N PRO A 81 -4.49 -11.99 18.02
CA PRO A 81 -4.13 -11.18 16.86
C PRO A 81 -2.62 -11.00 16.64
N GLY A 82 -1.79 -11.17 17.67
CA GLY A 82 -0.34 -11.02 17.59
C GLY A 82 0.45 -12.29 17.22
N ASP A 83 -0.22 -13.44 17.03
CA ASP A 83 0.46 -14.70 16.76
C ASP A 83 0.92 -14.78 15.29
N ALA A 84 2.20 -14.48 15.06
CA ALA A 84 2.82 -14.51 13.73
C ALA A 84 2.81 -15.91 13.08
N ALA A 85 2.95 -16.98 13.87
CA ALA A 85 2.94 -18.35 13.36
C ALA A 85 1.55 -18.72 12.84
N LEU A 86 0.51 -18.36 13.60
CA LEU A 86 -0.87 -18.55 13.18
C LEU A 86 -1.20 -17.76 11.91
N ARG A 87 -0.71 -16.53 11.79
CA ARG A 87 -0.89 -15.71 10.58
C ARG A 87 -0.18 -16.34 9.38
N ALA A 88 1.03 -16.87 9.54
CA ALA A 88 1.74 -17.57 8.48
C ALA A 88 0.96 -18.82 7.99
N GLU A 89 0.33 -19.56 8.89
CA GLU A 89 -0.54 -20.69 8.55
C GLU A 89 -1.78 -20.25 7.77
N LEU A 90 -2.43 -19.16 8.19
CA LEU A 90 -3.57 -18.55 7.47
C LEU A 90 -3.18 -18.10 6.06
N ILE A 91 -2.09 -17.34 5.93
CA ILE A 91 -1.58 -16.85 4.65
C ILE A 91 -1.40 -18.03 3.69
N THR A 92 -0.73 -19.09 4.14
CA THR A 92 -0.50 -20.29 3.33
C THR A 92 -1.81 -20.90 2.82
N LEU A 93 -2.84 -20.97 3.67
CA LEU A 93 -4.13 -21.57 3.32
C LEU A 93 -5.00 -20.65 2.45
N LEU A 94 -4.83 -19.34 2.57
CA LEU A 94 -5.59 -18.33 1.82
C LEU A 94 -4.95 -18.03 0.46
N GLU A 95 -3.63 -18.07 0.34
CA GLU A 95 -2.86 -17.55 -0.80
C GLU A 95 -3.34 -18.07 -2.18
N GLU A 96 -3.82 -19.31 -2.27
CA GLU A 96 -4.35 -19.87 -3.52
C GLU A 96 -5.79 -19.45 -3.84
N ALA A 97 -6.65 -19.33 -2.83
CA ALA A 97 -8.10 -19.19 -3.01
C ALA A 97 -8.61 -17.77 -2.76
N ARG A 98 -7.99 -17.05 -1.82
CA ARG A 98 -8.35 -15.71 -1.36
C ARG A 98 -7.07 -14.89 -1.16
N PRO A 99 -6.37 -14.51 -2.25
CA PRO A 99 -5.08 -13.83 -2.16
C PRO A 99 -5.17 -12.45 -1.52
N ASP A 100 -6.30 -11.75 -1.66
CA ASP A 100 -6.55 -10.46 -1.00
C ASP A 100 -6.62 -10.61 0.53
N ASP A 101 -7.34 -11.63 1.03
CA ASP A 101 -7.39 -11.94 2.46
C ASP A 101 -6.00 -12.35 2.97
N ALA A 102 -5.27 -13.16 2.19
CA ALA A 102 -3.90 -13.54 2.50
C ALA A 102 -3.00 -12.29 2.62
N LEU A 103 -3.16 -11.31 1.74
CA LEU A 103 -2.38 -10.08 1.75
C LEU A 103 -2.67 -9.24 2.99
N VAL A 104 -3.93 -9.15 3.41
CA VAL A 104 -4.30 -8.52 4.69
C VAL A 104 -3.58 -9.20 5.85
N HIS A 105 -3.61 -10.54 5.92
CA HIS A 105 -2.91 -11.26 6.99
C HIS A 105 -1.38 -11.12 6.91
N ALA A 106 -0.80 -11.01 5.72
CA ALA A 106 0.62 -10.78 5.52
C ALA A 106 1.04 -9.38 5.99
N LEU A 107 0.28 -8.34 5.64
CA LEU A 107 0.50 -6.97 6.13
C LEU A 107 0.40 -6.89 7.66
N LEU A 108 -0.54 -7.60 8.27
CA LEU A 108 -0.64 -7.65 9.73
C LEU A 108 0.51 -8.42 10.38
N ALA A 109 1.04 -9.44 9.71
CA ALA A 109 2.23 -10.14 10.16
C ALA A 109 3.47 -9.23 10.14
N THR A 110 3.61 -8.34 9.14
CA THR A 110 4.73 -7.39 9.10
C THR A 110 4.62 -6.31 10.17
N GLU A 111 3.42 -5.96 10.62
CA GLU A 111 3.23 -5.06 11.76
C GLU A 111 3.54 -5.72 13.09
N ALA A 112 3.17 -6.99 13.26
CA ALA A 112 3.48 -7.76 14.47
C ALA A 112 4.99 -8.04 14.58
N ALA A 113 5.66 -8.31 13.45
CA ALA A 113 7.08 -8.65 13.38
C ALA A 113 7.82 -7.85 12.28
N PRO A 114 8.05 -6.53 12.46
CA PRO A 114 8.62 -5.65 11.43
C PRO A 114 10.09 -5.91 11.10
N GLY A 115 10.77 -6.76 11.88
CA GLY A 115 12.14 -7.22 11.63
C GLY A 115 12.24 -8.57 10.92
N GLU A 116 11.11 -9.26 10.69
CA GLU A 116 11.12 -10.61 10.12
C GLU A 116 11.02 -10.57 8.59
N LEU A 117 12.09 -10.98 7.90
CA LEU A 117 12.18 -10.93 6.44
C LEU A 117 11.10 -11.75 5.75
N GLU A 118 10.73 -12.91 6.30
CA GLU A 118 9.73 -13.80 5.70
C GLU A 118 8.32 -13.20 5.67
N ALA A 119 7.96 -12.39 6.66
CA ALA A 119 6.68 -11.65 6.64
C ALA A 119 6.64 -10.65 5.47
N TRP A 120 7.73 -9.92 5.25
CA TRP A 120 7.83 -8.99 4.12
C TRP A 120 7.86 -9.72 2.77
N ARG A 121 8.55 -10.86 2.68
CA ARG A 121 8.53 -11.73 1.48
C ARG A 121 7.13 -12.25 1.17
N ALA A 122 6.33 -12.58 2.18
CA ALA A 122 4.94 -12.98 1.96
C ALA A 122 4.11 -11.86 1.32
N VAL A 123 4.24 -10.62 1.81
CA VAL A 123 3.59 -9.44 1.19
C VAL A 123 4.06 -9.25 -0.25
N ILE A 124 5.36 -9.29 -0.50
CA ILE A 124 5.93 -9.14 -1.85
C ILE A 124 5.34 -10.16 -2.81
N ARG A 125 5.40 -11.45 -2.47
CA ARG A 125 4.86 -12.54 -3.32
C ARG A 125 3.38 -12.35 -3.61
N LEU A 126 2.58 -11.96 -2.60
CA LEU A 126 1.14 -11.77 -2.75
C LEU A 126 0.81 -10.55 -3.62
N CYS A 127 1.55 -9.45 -3.46
CA CYS A 127 1.40 -8.27 -4.30
C CYS A 127 1.81 -8.54 -5.75
N GLU A 128 2.91 -9.28 -5.98
CA GLU A 128 3.34 -9.70 -7.33
C GLU A 128 2.26 -10.57 -7.98
N ARG A 129 1.71 -11.55 -7.25
CA ARG A 129 0.62 -12.42 -7.72
C ARG A 129 -0.67 -11.67 -8.05
N THR A 130 -0.97 -10.61 -7.30
CA THR A 130 -2.20 -9.81 -7.48
C THR A 130 -1.98 -8.59 -8.37
N ASN A 131 -0.79 -8.44 -8.97
CA ASN A 131 -0.39 -7.31 -9.81
C ASN A 131 -0.55 -5.94 -9.11
N ARG A 132 -0.05 -5.83 -7.87
CA ARG A 132 -0.14 -4.62 -7.01
C ARG A 132 1.24 -4.02 -6.72
N PRO A 133 1.90 -3.41 -7.72
CA PRO A 133 3.27 -2.93 -7.56
C PRO A 133 3.41 -1.74 -6.61
N SER A 134 2.35 -0.93 -6.44
CA SER A 134 2.28 0.17 -5.46
C SER A 134 2.34 -0.33 -4.02
N GLU A 135 1.58 -1.39 -3.72
CA GLU A 135 1.53 -2.04 -2.40
C GLU A 135 2.78 -2.89 -2.14
N ALA A 136 3.41 -3.44 -3.18
CA ALA A 136 4.67 -4.17 -3.07
C ALA A 136 5.84 -3.25 -2.66
N MET A 137 5.85 -2.00 -3.12
CA MET A 137 7.01 -1.10 -3.01
C MET A 137 7.47 -0.87 -1.55
N PRO A 138 6.61 -0.56 -0.56
CA PRO A 138 7.03 -0.42 0.83
C PRO A 138 7.61 -1.73 1.40
N ALA A 139 7.02 -2.87 1.06
CA ALA A 139 7.48 -4.17 1.51
C ALA A 139 8.85 -4.54 0.92
N LEU A 140 9.05 -4.27 -0.38
CA LEU A 140 10.32 -4.44 -1.08
C LEU A 140 11.43 -3.58 -0.47
N ARG A 141 11.16 -2.29 -0.21
CA ARG A 141 12.13 -1.39 0.45
C ARG A 141 12.52 -1.92 1.82
N ARG A 142 11.53 -2.36 2.62
CA ARG A 142 11.79 -2.88 3.97
C ARG A 142 12.53 -4.21 3.94
N ALA A 143 12.17 -5.13 3.04
CA ALA A 143 12.87 -6.40 2.85
C ALA A 143 14.34 -6.17 2.46
N ARG A 144 14.62 -5.18 1.60
CA ARG A 144 15.99 -4.84 1.17
C ARG A 144 16.85 -4.24 2.29
N LEU A 145 16.23 -3.52 3.23
CA LEU A 145 16.93 -3.09 4.46
C LEU A 145 17.32 -4.28 5.35
N LEU A 146 16.48 -5.32 5.40
CA LEU A 146 16.72 -6.51 6.22
C LEU A 146 17.68 -7.50 5.54
N ALA A 147 17.70 -7.55 4.20
CA ALA A 147 18.56 -8.42 3.40
C ALA A 147 19.16 -7.66 2.20
N PRO A 148 20.16 -6.80 2.43
CA PRO A 148 20.74 -5.95 1.38
C PRO A 148 21.50 -6.75 0.31
N GLU A 149 21.99 -7.94 0.66
CA GLU A 149 22.79 -8.80 -0.22
C GLU A 149 21.94 -9.67 -1.18
N ASP A 150 20.60 -9.66 -1.07
CA ASP A 150 19.71 -10.52 -1.87
C ASP A 150 19.42 -9.88 -3.25
N PRO A 151 19.98 -10.42 -4.35
CA PRO A 151 19.83 -9.82 -5.68
C PRO A 151 18.40 -9.91 -6.21
N ARG A 152 17.59 -10.85 -5.72
CA ARG A 152 16.19 -11.01 -6.16
C ARG A 152 15.32 -9.86 -5.69
N LEU A 153 15.56 -9.34 -4.48
CA LEU A 153 14.86 -8.18 -3.97
C LEU A 153 15.20 -6.91 -4.78
N ALA A 154 16.43 -6.82 -5.30
CA ALA A 154 16.80 -5.73 -6.19
C ALA A 154 16.05 -5.80 -7.52
N GLU A 155 15.91 -7.00 -8.10
CA GLU A 155 15.15 -7.24 -9.33
C GLU A 155 13.65 -6.94 -9.16
N SER A 156 13.00 -7.47 -8.13
CA SER A 156 11.58 -7.19 -7.83
C SER A 156 11.31 -5.69 -7.63
N VAL A 157 12.25 -4.91 -7.09
CA VAL A 157 12.13 -3.44 -7.03
C VAL A 157 12.11 -2.82 -8.42
N LEU A 158 13.00 -3.24 -9.32
CA LEU A 158 13.05 -2.72 -10.68
C LEU A 158 11.76 -3.05 -11.44
N GLU A 159 11.25 -4.27 -11.30
CA GLU A 159 9.99 -4.71 -11.89
C GLU A 159 8.79 -3.92 -11.37
N ALA A 160 8.65 -3.80 -10.05
CA ALA A 160 7.56 -3.04 -9.44
C ALA A 160 7.59 -1.55 -9.85
N ARG A 161 8.79 -0.96 -10.00
CA ARG A 161 8.93 0.41 -10.50
C ARG A 161 8.51 0.55 -11.96
N ALA A 162 8.94 -0.37 -12.81
CA ALA A 162 8.56 -0.38 -14.21
C ALA A 162 7.03 -0.45 -14.37
N ALA A 163 6.37 -1.30 -13.57
CA ALA A 163 4.91 -1.41 -13.54
C ALA A 163 4.22 -0.11 -13.08
N LEU A 164 4.85 0.68 -12.20
CA LEU A 164 4.35 1.99 -11.76
C LEU A 164 4.65 3.14 -12.73
N GLY A 165 5.28 2.86 -13.88
CA GLY A 165 5.79 3.90 -14.78
C GLY A 165 6.87 4.77 -14.13
N LEU A 166 7.48 4.27 -13.05
CA LEU A 166 8.58 4.95 -12.39
C LEU A 166 9.88 4.64 -13.15
N PRO A 167 10.79 5.62 -13.24
CA PRO A 167 12.08 5.40 -13.89
C PRO A 167 12.82 4.24 -13.23
N ALA A 168 13.51 3.44 -14.05
CA ALA A 168 14.19 2.21 -13.60
C ALA A 168 15.11 2.40 -12.39
N THR A 169 15.64 3.61 -12.16
CA THR A 169 16.51 3.90 -11.02
C THR A 169 16.06 5.09 -10.18
N THR A 170 15.64 4.80 -8.94
CA THR A 170 15.93 5.63 -7.75
C THR A 170 16.84 4.88 -6.78
N ALA A 171 17.73 4.02 -7.31
CA ALA A 171 18.55 3.04 -6.59
C ALA A 171 19.18 3.57 -5.30
N MET A 172 19.53 4.86 -5.29
CA MET A 172 20.17 5.54 -4.19
C MET A 172 19.31 5.69 -2.93
N LEU A 173 17.98 5.85 -2.98
CA LEU A 173 17.16 6.03 -1.77
C LEU A 173 16.91 4.72 -1.02
N ASP A 174 16.90 3.62 -1.75
CA ASP A 174 16.50 2.32 -1.24
C ASP A 174 17.73 1.43 -0.91
N ALA A 175 18.95 1.92 -1.15
CA ALA A 175 20.21 1.21 -0.90
C ALA A 175 20.72 1.44 0.54
N PRO A 176 21.57 0.56 1.11
CA PRO A 176 22.21 0.80 2.39
C PRO A 176 22.98 2.13 2.41
N PRO A 177 23.09 2.84 3.54
CA PRO A 177 23.69 4.17 3.60
C PRO A 177 25.03 4.32 2.90
N LEU A 178 25.92 3.33 3.07
CA LEU A 178 27.25 3.30 2.43
C LEU A 178 27.15 3.29 0.90
N GLU A 179 26.25 2.46 0.38
CA GLU A 179 26.03 2.35 -1.06
C GLU A 179 25.35 3.61 -1.61
N GLN A 180 24.43 4.23 -0.86
CA GLN A 180 23.84 5.51 -1.27
C GLN A 180 24.92 6.59 -1.42
N ALA A 181 25.83 6.69 -0.45
CA ALA A 181 26.94 7.63 -0.48
C ALA A 181 27.88 7.35 -1.66
N ALA A 182 28.22 6.08 -1.90
CA ALA A 182 29.07 5.70 -3.03
C ALA A 182 28.42 6.01 -4.39
N GLN A 183 27.13 5.69 -4.56
CA GLN A 183 26.36 6.01 -5.77
C GLN A 183 26.28 7.52 -6.01
N ALA A 184 26.07 8.33 -4.96
CA ALA A 184 26.03 9.79 -5.05
C ALA A 184 27.36 10.39 -5.53
N LEU A 185 28.47 9.87 -5.03
CA LEU A 185 29.82 10.31 -5.40
C LEU A 185 30.24 9.81 -6.79
N ALA A 186 29.60 8.76 -7.30
CA ALA A 186 29.82 8.22 -8.63
C ALA A 186 29.02 8.94 -9.75
N LEU A 187 28.08 9.82 -9.39
CA LEU A 187 27.30 10.60 -10.37
C LEU A 187 28.22 11.44 -11.28
N PRO A 188 27.87 11.65 -12.56
CA PRO A 188 28.74 12.29 -13.55
C PRO A 188 29.42 13.58 -13.08
N THR A 189 28.65 14.50 -12.49
CA THR A 189 29.15 15.81 -12.06
C THR A 189 30.01 15.71 -10.80
N ALA A 190 29.63 14.83 -9.87
CA ALA A 190 30.39 14.55 -8.65
C ALA A 190 31.73 13.89 -8.98
N ARG A 191 31.71 12.85 -9.81
CA ARG A 191 32.90 12.12 -10.25
C ARG A 191 33.89 13.05 -10.96
N ALA A 192 33.41 13.88 -11.88
CA ALA A 192 34.24 14.87 -12.55
C ALA A 192 34.88 15.85 -11.55
N ALA A 193 34.10 16.39 -10.62
CA ALA A 193 34.58 17.36 -9.64
C ALA A 193 35.54 16.74 -8.60
N LEU A 194 35.30 15.50 -8.16
CA LEU A 194 36.15 14.74 -7.24
C LEU A 194 37.49 14.37 -7.87
N SER A 195 37.48 13.96 -9.14
CA SER A 195 38.70 13.63 -9.88
C SER A 195 39.56 14.87 -10.15
N LEU A 196 38.93 16.01 -10.51
CA LEU A 196 39.62 17.30 -10.61
C LEU A 196 40.26 17.73 -9.27
N ALA A 197 39.59 17.42 -8.16
CA ALA A 197 40.11 17.66 -6.81
C ALA A 197 41.16 16.62 -6.36
N LYS A 198 41.46 15.58 -7.17
CA LYS A 198 42.36 14.47 -6.82
C LYS A 198 41.93 13.72 -5.55
N LEU A 199 40.62 13.50 -5.39
CA LEU A 199 40.03 12.81 -4.24
C LEU A 199 39.56 11.38 -4.56
N ASP A 200 39.93 10.83 -5.72
CA ASP A 200 39.49 9.50 -6.18
C ASP A 200 39.78 8.40 -5.15
N ALA A 201 40.99 8.40 -4.56
CA ALA A 201 41.35 7.44 -3.53
C ALA A 201 40.39 7.48 -2.33
N ALA A 202 39.96 8.68 -1.92
CA ALA A 202 39.09 8.85 -0.75
C ALA A 202 37.68 8.31 -1.04
N VAL A 203 37.22 8.45 -2.28
CA VAL A 203 35.96 7.87 -2.76
C VAL A 203 36.06 6.35 -2.82
N GLU A 204 37.16 5.78 -3.32
CA GLU A 204 37.39 4.34 -3.33
C GLU A 204 37.45 3.74 -1.92
N ALA A 205 38.14 4.42 -1.00
CA ALA A 205 38.20 4.03 0.41
C ALA A 205 36.82 4.06 1.07
N LEU A 206 36.01 5.09 0.77
CA LEU A 206 34.63 5.17 1.23
C LEU A 206 33.79 4.03 0.66
N ALA A 207 33.90 3.74 -0.64
CA ALA A 207 33.13 2.67 -1.29
C ALA A 207 33.42 1.28 -0.70
N ARG A 208 34.64 1.05 -0.17
CA ARG A 208 35.00 -0.18 0.56
C ARG A 208 34.56 -0.20 2.03
N GLY A 209 33.89 0.85 2.52
CA GLY A 209 33.51 1.00 3.93
C GLY A 209 34.64 1.46 4.85
N ALA A 210 35.82 1.81 4.31
CA ALA A 210 36.98 2.24 5.08
C ALA A 210 36.89 3.74 5.44
N LEU A 211 35.89 4.12 6.25
CA LEU A 211 35.59 5.54 6.57
C LEU A 211 36.81 6.28 7.16
N GLY A 212 37.58 5.63 8.02
CA GLY A 212 38.80 6.20 8.60
C GLY A 212 39.89 6.47 7.56
N GLU A 213 40.00 5.63 6.53
CA GLU A 213 40.95 5.82 5.42
C GLU A 213 40.48 6.96 4.51
N ALA A 214 39.19 6.98 4.14
CA ALA A 214 38.60 8.04 3.35
C ALA A 214 38.80 9.43 3.99
N LYS A 215 38.56 9.53 5.30
CA LYS A 215 38.86 10.74 6.08
C LYS A 215 40.33 11.13 6.03
N ARG A 216 41.24 10.19 6.27
CA ARG A 216 42.68 10.47 6.26
C ARG A 216 43.09 11.04 4.91
N GLN A 217 42.69 10.39 3.82
CA GLN A 217 43.01 10.83 2.47
C GLN A 217 42.44 12.21 2.14
N LEU A 218 41.23 12.52 2.61
CA LEU A 218 40.66 13.85 2.49
C LEU A 218 41.44 14.91 3.30
N VAL A 219 41.87 14.59 4.52
CA VAL A 219 42.62 15.53 5.38
C VAL A 219 44.03 15.78 4.86
N THR A 220 44.69 14.76 4.32
CA THR A 220 46.04 14.84 3.76
C THR A 220 46.08 15.42 2.35
N ALA A 221 44.93 15.61 1.70
CA ALA A 221 44.86 16.22 0.38
C ALA A 221 45.37 17.68 0.38
N PRO A 222 45.88 18.20 -0.76
CA PRO A 222 46.30 19.60 -0.88
C PRO A 222 45.21 20.58 -0.43
N ALA A 223 45.59 21.74 0.11
CA ALA A 223 44.65 22.74 0.62
C ALA A 223 43.58 23.15 -0.42
N THR A 224 43.98 23.27 -1.69
CA THR A 224 43.10 23.57 -2.82
C THR A 224 42.05 22.49 -3.08
N SER A 225 42.40 21.22 -2.85
CA SER A 225 41.49 20.08 -2.97
C SER A 225 40.52 19.97 -1.79
N ARG A 226 40.87 20.51 -0.62
CA ARG A 226 40.07 20.36 0.61
C ARG A 226 38.92 21.35 0.72
N SER A 227 39.03 22.53 0.11
CA SER A 227 38.05 23.62 0.28
C SER A 227 36.97 23.68 -0.80
N GLY A 228 37.03 22.81 -1.83
CA GLY A 228 36.07 22.81 -2.94
C GLY A 228 34.72 22.15 -2.63
N ALA A 229 33.73 22.39 -3.49
CA ALA A 229 32.39 21.82 -3.36
C ALA A 229 32.38 20.28 -3.36
N ALA A 230 33.23 19.66 -4.17
CA ALA A 230 33.40 18.20 -4.22
C ALA A 230 33.88 17.61 -2.88
N ALA A 231 34.84 18.28 -2.23
CA ALA A 231 35.31 17.89 -0.91
C ALA A 231 34.26 18.11 0.18
N ALA A 232 33.44 19.17 0.06
CA ALA A 232 32.32 19.41 0.95
C ALA A 232 31.24 18.33 0.82
N LEU A 233 30.94 17.87 -0.41
CA LEU A 233 30.03 16.75 -0.66
C LEU A 233 30.56 15.46 -0.01
N LEU A 234 31.84 15.12 -0.22
CA LEU A 234 32.45 13.94 0.40
C LEU A 234 32.41 14.01 1.94
N ARG A 235 32.65 15.19 2.52
CA ARG A 235 32.49 15.40 3.98
C ARG A 235 31.07 15.17 4.43
N ALA A 236 30.09 15.70 3.70
CA ALA A 236 28.69 15.57 4.06
C ALA A 236 28.26 14.09 4.11
N GLU A 237 28.70 13.27 3.15
CA GLU A 237 28.42 11.83 3.17
C GLU A 237 29.18 11.11 4.29
N LEU A 238 30.44 11.46 4.58
CA LEU A 238 31.16 10.89 5.74
C LEU A 238 30.46 11.21 7.07
N VAL A 239 30.06 12.48 7.28
CA VAL A 239 29.30 12.92 8.47
C VAL A 239 28.01 12.11 8.63
N TRP A 240 27.33 11.83 7.53
CA TRP A 240 26.12 11.00 7.55
C TRP A 240 26.41 9.53 7.92
N LEU A 241 27.42 8.92 7.30
CA LEU A 241 27.83 7.53 7.57
C LEU A 241 28.35 7.30 8.98
N GLU A 242 28.82 8.36 9.65
CA GLU A 242 29.21 8.34 11.06
C GLU A 242 28.03 8.42 12.04
N GLY A 243 26.79 8.52 11.55
CA GLY A 243 25.59 8.61 12.38
C GLY A 243 25.47 9.96 13.11
N ARG A 244 26.03 11.03 12.55
CA ARG A 244 25.88 12.38 13.11
C ARG A 244 24.42 12.85 12.99
N PRO A 245 23.97 13.79 13.85
CA PRO A 245 22.60 14.29 13.79
C PRO A 245 22.22 14.80 12.40
N LEU A 246 21.00 14.50 11.95
CA LEU A 246 20.50 14.85 10.61
C LEU A 246 20.66 16.35 10.29
N ALA A 247 20.45 17.24 11.26
CA ALA A 247 20.68 18.67 11.09
C ALA A 247 22.13 19.03 10.70
N GLN A 248 23.13 18.29 11.21
CA GLN A 248 24.53 18.49 10.83
C GLN A 248 24.81 17.96 9.42
N VAL A 249 24.19 16.84 9.05
CA VAL A 249 24.27 16.27 7.69
C VAL A 249 23.66 17.24 6.68
N GLU A 250 22.47 17.75 6.97
CA GLU A 250 21.76 18.70 6.12
C GLU A 250 22.56 19.99 5.94
N ALA A 251 23.09 20.56 7.03
CA ALA A 251 23.95 21.74 6.98
C ALA A 251 25.21 21.48 6.13
N ALA A 252 25.82 20.29 6.24
CA ALA A 252 26.98 19.93 5.43
C ALA A 252 26.64 19.78 3.93
N ARG A 253 25.50 19.16 3.59
CA ARG A 253 25.03 19.04 2.20
C ARG A 253 24.65 20.39 1.61
N ARG A 254 24.03 21.27 2.39
CA ARG A 254 23.68 22.64 2.00
C ARG A 254 24.94 23.47 1.74
N ALA A 255 25.94 23.39 2.62
CA ALA A 255 27.24 24.03 2.40
C ALA A 255 27.95 23.51 1.13
N ALA A 256 27.81 22.22 0.81
CA ALA A 256 28.35 21.67 -0.44
C ALA A 256 27.63 22.20 -1.68
N LEU A 257 26.31 22.44 -1.59
CA LEU A 257 25.50 23.00 -2.67
C LEU A 257 25.75 24.50 -2.89
N GLU A 258 25.97 25.27 -1.83
CA GLU A 258 26.23 26.72 -1.90
C GLU A 258 27.63 27.08 -2.41
N ALA A 259 28.56 26.11 -2.40
CA ALA A 259 29.91 26.30 -2.90
C ALA A 259 29.95 26.49 -4.43
N ARG A 260 30.86 27.33 -4.92
CA ARG A 260 31.04 27.53 -6.37
C ARG A 260 31.41 26.23 -7.06
N GLY A 261 30.73 25.94 -8.18
CA GLY A 261 30.94 24.70 -8.95
C GLY A 261 30.40 23.47 -8.23
N ALA A 262 29.37 23.62 -7.40
CA ALA A 262 28.72 22.50 -6.73
C ALA A 262 28.25 21.44 -7.75
N PRO A 263 28.66 20.17 -7.60
CA PRO A 263 28.14 19.11 -8.43
C PRO A 263 26.63 18.99 -8.22
N GLY A 264 25.88 18.64 -9.27
CA GLY A 264 24.43 18.43 -9.16
C GLY A 264 24.06 17.36 -8.12
N ALA A 265 24.97 16.43 -7.85
CA ALA A 265 24.84 15.44 -6.78
C ALA A 265 24.60 16.06 -5.39
N ALA A 266 25.16 17.24 -5.09
CA ALA A 266 24.93 17.91 -3.81
C ALA A 266 23.48 18.36 -3.64
N ALA A 267 22.89 18.94 -4.70
CA ALA A 267 21.47 19.29 -4.74
C ALA A 267 20.59 18.05 -4.64
N LEU A 268 20.98 16.97 -5.32
CA LEU A 268 20.26 15.71 -5.34
C LEU A 268 20.19 15.06 -3.94
N ARG A 269 21.31 15.02 -3.21
CA ARG A 269 21.37 14.47 -1.84
C ARG A 269 20.66 15.31 -0.80
N LEU A 270 20.62 16.63 -1.00
CA LEU A 270 19.80 17.51 -0.15
C LEU A 270 18.31 17.31 -0.48
N GLY A 271 17.95 17.15 -1.75
CA GLY A 271 16.60 16.87 -2.20
C GLY A 271 16.05 15.55 -1.65
N ASP A 272 16.87 14.50 -1.64
CA ASP A 272 16.54 13.20 -1.04
C ASP A 272 16.21 13.31 0.45
N HIS A 273 16.98 14.12 1.18
CA HIS A 273 16.72 14.39 2.59
C HIS A 273 15.38 15.11 2.79
N GLN A 274 15.08 16.13 1.98
CA GLN A 274 13.81 16.85 2.05
C GLN A 274 12.63 15.97 1.65
N LEU A 275 12.83 15.07 0.68
CA LEU A 275 11.84 14.09 0.27
C LEU A 275 11.50 13.13 1.42
N GLU A 276 12.51 12.61 2.12
CA GLU A 276 12.35 11.79 3.34
C GLU A 276 11.66 12.56 4.47
N ALA A 277 11.99 13.85 4.66
CA ALA A 277 11.36 14.73 5.63
C ALA A 277 9.91 15.13 5.27
N GLY A 278 9.44 14.79 4.06
CA GLY A 278 8.11 15.14 3.57
C GLY A 278 7.96 16.55 3.01
N ALA A 279 9.05 17.33 2.92
CA ALA A 279 9.09 18.67 2.34
C ALA A 279 9.12 18.60 0.79
N LEU A 280 8.02 18.15 0.19
CA LEU A 280 7.94 17.81 -1.23
C LEU A 280 8.24 18.97 -2.18
N ASP A 281 7.82 20.19 -1.85
CA ASP A 281 8.08 21.37 -2.69
C ASP A 281 9.56 21.79 -2.66
N GLU A 282 10.21 21.69 -1.49
CA GLU A 282 11.65 21.92 -1.34
C GLU A 282 12.45 20.84 -2.07
N ALA A 283 12.07 19.57 -1.91
CA ALA A 283 12.68 18.44 -2.63
C ALA A 283 12.61 18.65 -4.15
N ARG A 284 11.45 19.04 -4.68
CA ARG A 284 11.28 19.33 -6.12
C ARG A 284 12.21 20.46 -6.58
N ALA A 285 12.30 21.55 -5.82
CA ALA A 285 13.18 22.67 -6.17
C ALA A 285 14.65 22.24 -6.23
N LEU A 286 15.08 21.39 -5.28
CA LEU A 286 16.43 20.85 -5.23
C LEU A 286 16.70 19.87 -6.39
N TYR A 287 15.73 19.06 -6.80
CA TYR A 287 15.88 18.20 -7.97
C TYR A 287 15.97 19.00 -9.28
N ALA A 288 15.17 20.06 -9.44
CA ALA A 288 15.31 20.98 -10.57
C ALA A 288 16.71 21.62 -10.61
N GLN A 289 17.26 22.00 -9.45
CA GLN A 289 18.62 22.52 -9.35
C GLN A 289 19.68 21.45 -9.67
N ALA A 290 19.48 20.21 -9.25
CA ALA A 290 20.36 19.09 -9.60
C ALA A 290 20.40 18.85 -11.12
N ALA A 291 19.23 18.90 -11.78
CA ALA A 291 19.11 18.79 -13.23
C ALA A 291 19.85 19.93 -13.94
N ALA A 292 19.65 21.18 -13.49
CA ALA A 292 20.36 22.34 -14.03
C ALA A 292 21.89 22.24 -13.89
N ASN A 293 22.35 21.56 -12.84
CA ASN A 293 23.77 21.34 -12.56
C ASN A 293 24.35 20.08 -13.24
N GLY A 294 23.62 19.45 -14.17
CA GLY A 294 24.12 18.35 -15.01
C GLY A 294 23.66 16.95 -14.61
N GLU A 295 22.78 16.81 -13.60
CA GLU A 295 22.25 15.52 -13.12
C GLU A 295 20.80 15.25 -13.59
N SER A 296 20.46 15.61 -14.83
CA SER A 296 19.08 15.58 -15.34
C SER A 296 18.41 14.22 -15.25
N LEU A 297 19.12 13.14 -15.58
CA LEU A 297 18.56 11.77 -15.53
C LEU A 297 18.23 11.34 -14.09
N ALA A 298 19.16 11.57 -13.16
CA ALA A 298 18.97 11.20 -11.76
C ALA A 298 17.86 12.05 -11.12
N ALA A 299 17.79 13.35 -11.44
CA ALA A 299 16.77 14.28 -10.97
C ALA A 299 15.36 13.94 -11.48
N ALA A 300 15.20 13.65 -12.79
CA ALA A 300 13.93 13.19 -13.34
C ALA A 300 13.42 11.92 -12.62
N GLY A 301 14.35 11.05 -12.24
CA GLY A 301 14.14 9.93 -11.34
C GLY A 301 13.38 10.27 -10.07
N ARG A 302 13.80 11.36 -9.41
CA ARG A 302 13.32 11.76 -8.08
C ARG A 302 12.09 12.65 -8.16
N GLU A 303 11.94 13.42 -9.22
CA GLU A 303 10.73 14.21 -9.49
C GLU A 303 9.50 13.32 -9.69
N ALA A 304 9.66 12.15 -10.32
CA ALA A 304 8.60 11.15 -10.42
C ALA A 304 8.16 10.66 -9.03
N GLU A 305 9.11 10.42 -8.12
CA GLU A 305 8.81 10.00 -6.74
C GLU A 305 8.15 11.11 -5.91
N VAL A 306 8.59 12.36 -6.04
CA VAL A 306 7.92 13.52 -5.44
C VAL A 306 6.48 13.63 -5.94
N SER A 307 6.28 13.48 -7.25
CA SER A 307 4.96 13.56 -7.87
C SER A 307 4.03 12.46 -7.34
N GLU A 308 4.55 11.24 -7.18
CA GLU A 308 3.78 10.13 -6.61
C GLU A 308 3.45 10.36 -5.13
N ARG A 309 4.42 10.76 -4.29
CA ARG A 309 4.13 11.12 -2.89
C ARG A 309 3.12 12.25 -2.80
N ARG A 310 3.19 13.24 -3.69
CA ARG A 310 2.21 14.33 -3.75
C ARG A 310 0.82 13.82 -4.13
N ARG A 311 0.72 12.87 -5.06
CA ARG A 311 -0.55 12.21 -5.40
C ARG A 311 -1.12 11.45 -4.20
N LEU A 312 -0.28 10.70 -3.48
CA LEU A 312 -0.70 9.98 -2.27
C LEU A 312 -1.18 10.94 -1.17
N LEU A 313 -0.44 12.02 -0.90
CA LEU A 313 -0.87 13.06 0.04
C LEU A 313 -2.13 13.79 -0.44
N ALA A 314 -2.31 13.99 -1.75
CA ALA A 314 -3.53 14.55 -2.29
C ALA A 314 -4.75 13.63 -2.07
N ARG A 315 -4.55 12.30 -1.94
CA ARG A 315 -5.63 11.37 -1.51
C ARG A 315 -6.06 11.61 -0.06
N ASP A 316 -5.19 12.20 0.76
CA ASP A 316 -5.43 12.52 2.18
C ASP A 316 -6.10 13.89 2.40
N VAL A 317 -6.35 14.67 1.34
CA VAL A 317 -7.02 15.97 1.42
C VAL A 317 -8.44 15.87 0.85
N PRO A 318 -9.47 16.39 1.56
CA PRO A 318 -10.82 16.49 1.02
C PRO A 318 -10.84 17.26 -0.32
N ALA A 319 -11.57 16.75 -1.30
CA ALA A 319 -11.57 17.33 -2.64
C ALA A 319 -12.96 17.30 -3.30
N VAL A 320 -13.24 18.29 -4.14
CA VAL A 320 -14.50 18.39 -4.89
C VAL A 320 -14.53 17.31 -5.97
N GLY A 321 -15.65 16.60 -6.06
CA GLY A 321 -15.93 15.62 -7.11
C GLY A 321 -15.05 14.37 -7.09
N ARG A 322 -14.22 14.17 -6.06
CA ARG A 322 -13.27 13.06 -5.96
C ARG A 322 -13.67 12.06 -4.90
N LEU A 323 -13.74 10.79 -5.27
CA LEU A 323 -13.96 9.65 -4.37
C LEU A 323 -13.48 8.34 -5.02
N GLY A 324 -13.38 7.28 -4.24
CA GLY A 324 -13.19 5.92 -4.74
C GLY A 324 -14.52 5.19 -4.92
N VAL A 325 -14.65 4.43 -6.00
CA VAL A 325 -15.82 3.56 -6.26
C VAL A 325 -15.40 2.11 -6.04
N LEU A 326 -16.09 1.40 -5.14
CA LEU A 326 -15.78 -0.01 -4.90
C LEU A 326 -16.46 -0.89 -5.94
N GLY A 327 -15.64 -1.56 -6.72
CA GLY A 327 -16.05 -2.53 -7.72
C GLY A 327 -15.70 -3.96 -7.32
N TRP A 328 -16.28 -4.91 -8.04
CA TRP A 328 -15.99 -6.33 -7.90
C TRP A 328 -15.78 -6.93 -9.29
N HIS A 329 -14.86 -7.89 -9.37
CA HIS A 329 -14.60 -8.70 -10.55
C HIS A 329 -14.19 -10.11 -10.08
N PRO A 330 -14.15 -11.14 -10.95
CA PRO A 330 -13.90 -12.53 -10.54
C PRO A 330 -12.61 -12.75 -9.75
N ASN A 331 -11.62 -11.86 -9.89
CA ASN A 331 -10.32 -11.96 -9.23
C ASN A 331 -10.25 -11.21 -7.88
N GLY A 332 -11.33 -10.53 -7.45
CA GLY A 332 -11.38 -9.82 -6.15
C GLY A 332 -12.11 -8.49 -6.18
N GLY A 333 -11.91 -7.68 -5.14
CA GLY A 333 -12.42 -6.30 -5.07
C GLY A 333 -11.41 -5.33 -5.66
N HIS A 334 -11.86 -4.13 -6.04
CA HIS A 334 -10.96 -3.04 -6.41
C HIS A 334 -11.57 -1.67 -6.05
N VAL A 335 -10.72 -0.66 -5.87
CA VAL A 335 -11.15 0.73 -5.71
C VAL A 335 -10.81 1.51 -6.97
N SER A 336 -11.85 2.04 -7.62
CA SER A 336 -11.72 2.84 -8.83
C SER A 336 -11.74 4.33 -8.49
N PRO A 337 -10.66 5.10 -8.74
CA PRO A 337 -10.68 6.54 -8.55
C PRO A 337 -11.64 7.21 -9.54
N LEU A 338 -12.58 7.99 -9.03
CA LEU A 338 -13.54 8.77 -9.81
C LEU A 338 -13.31 10.26 -9.60
N GLU A 339 -13.30 11.00 -10.71
CA GLU A 339 -13.37 12.46 -10.70
C GLU A 339 -14.65 12.95 -11.37
N ALA A 340 -15.21 14.03 -10.84
CA ALA A 340 -16.38 14.70 -11.38
C ALA A 340 -16.11 16.20 -11.52
N VAL A 341 -16.48 16.77 -12.66
CA VAL A 341 -16.42 18.22 -12.89
C VAL A 341 -17.73 18.71 -13.52
N ALA A 342 -18.18 19.88 -13.04
CA ALA A 342 -19.29 20.60 -13.64
C ALA A 342 -18.74 21.78 -14.45
N VAL A 343 -18.95 21.79 -15.76
CA VAL A 343 -18.44 22.82 -16.69
C VAL A 343 -19.59 23.54 -17.39
N PRO A 344 -19.49 24.84 -17.71
CA PRO A 344 -20.56 25.55 -18.42
C PRO A 344 -20.98 24.82 -19.71
N GLY A 345 -22.28 24.61 -19.89
CA GLY A 345 -22.81 23.74 -20.93
C GLY A 345 -24.34 23.75 -21.00
N ARG A 346 -24.92 22.61 -21.38
CA ARG A 346 -26.36 22.42 -21.63
C ARG A 346 -27.03 21.46 -20.65
N GLY A 347 -26.34 21.04 -19.60
CA GLY A 347 -26.86 20.08 -18.63
C GLY A 347 -26.81 18.65 -19.13
N VAL A 348 -25.79 18.29 -19.91
CA VAL A 348 -25.59 16.90 -20.37
C VAL A 348 -24.62 16.14 -19.46
N LEU A 349 -24.86 14.83 -19.33
CA LEU A 349 -23.95 13.91 -18.65
C LEU A 349 -22.94 13.34 -19.66
N ARG A 350 -21.68 13.25 -19.24
CA ARG A 350 -20.66 12.42 -19.88
C ARG A 350 -20.03 11.50 -18.84
N CYS A 351 -19.89 10.23 -19.16
CA CYS A 351 -19.20 9.25 -18.33
C CYS A 351 -18.09 8.60 -19.16
N SER A 352 -16.84 8.60 -18.68
CA SER A 352 -15.69 8.05 -19.41
C SER A 352 -14.72 7.29 -18.50
N GLY A 353 -13.84 6.48 -19.10
CA GLY A 353 -12.88 5.63 -18.37
C GLY A 353 -13.24 4.14 -18.42
N ARG A 354 -13.52 3.62 -19.63
CA ARG A 354 -13.87 2.20 -19.89
C ARG A 354 -15.05 1.69 -19.05
N VAL A 355 -16.13 2.47 -19.06
CA VAL A 355 -17.40 2.12 -18.41
C VAL A 355 -18.20 1.19 -19.33
N GLY A 356 -18.65 0.07 -18.78
CA GLY A 356 -19.49 -0.90 -19.49
C GLY A 356 -20.97 -0.47 -19.54
N PRO A 357 -21.84 -1.27 -20.19
CA PRO A 357 -23.27 -0.94 -20.34
C PRO A 357 -24.02 -0.72 -19.01
N GLU A 358 -23.82 -1.57 -18.01
CA GLU A 358 -24.47 -1.44 -16.70
C GLU A 358 -23.90 -0.24 -15.93
N GLY A 359 -22.60 0.01 -16.07
CA GLY A 359 -21.97 1.21 -15.50
C GLY A 359 -22.52 2.50 -16.13
N GLN A 360 -22.81 2.49 -17.43
CA GLN A 360 -23.39 3.62 -18.14
C GLN A 360 -24.85 3.84 -17.70
N GLU A 361 -25.63 2.77 -17.56
CA GLU A 361 -26.98 2.81 -17.00
C GLU A 361 -26.99 3.38 -15.56
N ALA A 362 -26.07 2.92 -14.71
CA ALA A 362 -25.92 3.46 -13.36
C ALA A 362 -25.61 4.96 -13.34
N ALA A 363 -24.83 5.45 -14.31
CA ALA A 363 -24.53 6.88 -14.46
C ALA A 363 -25.78 7.68 -14.85
N ASP A 364 -26.59 7.16 -15.77
CA ASP A 364 -27.84 7.80 -16.19
C ASP A 364 -28.88 7.84 -15.04
N ILE A 365 -28.98 6.76 -14.26
CA ILE A 365 -29.81 6.71 -13.06
C ILE A 365 -29.34 7.72 -12.01
N ALA A 366 -28.03 7.75 -11.73
CA ALA A 366 -27.44 8.68 -10.78
C ALA A 366 -27.69 10.14 -11.19
N PHE A 367 -27.48 10.47 -12.46
CA PHE A 367 -27.72 11.81 -12.98
C PHE A 367 -29.20 12.21 -12.86
N SER A 368 -30.12 11.30 -13.20
CA SER A 368 -31.55 11.53 -13.06
C SER A 368 -31.97 11.73 -11.60
N ALA A 369 -31.44 10.92 -10.68
CA ALA A 369 -31.70 11.03 -9.24
C ALA A 369 -31.18 12.36 -8.65
N VAL A 370 -30.02 12.85 -9.12
CA VAL A 370 -29.48 14.17 -8.76
C VAL A 370 -30.36 15.29 -9.31
N ARG A 371 -30.76 15.22 -10.58
CA ARG A 371 -31.63 16.23 -11.20
C ARG A 371 -33.01 16.32 -10.55
N ALA A 372 -33.60 15.19 -10.16
CA ALA A 372 -34.86 15.15 -9.44
C ALA A 372 -34.80 15.90 -8.09
N ARG A 373 -33.63 15.90 -7.44
CA ARG A 373 -33.37 16.60 -6.17
C ARG A 373 -32.87 18.03 -6.33
N ALA A 374 -32.50 18.43 -7.54
CA ALA A 374 -31.90 19.73 -7.79
C ALA A 374 -32.74 20.92 -7.29
N PRO A 375 -34.08 20.94 -7.40
CA PRO A 375 -34.89 22.04 -6.85
C PRO A 375 -34.75 22.16 -5.32
N ALA A 376 -34.85 21.04 -4.60
CA ALA A 376 -34.76 21.01 -3.14
C ALA A 376 -33.36 21.38 -2.62
N LEU A 377 -32.32 21.13 -3.42
CA LEU A 377 -30.93 21.44 -3.09
C LEU A 377 -30.45 22.81 -3.61
N GLY A 378 -31.32 23.59 -4.27
CA GLY A 378 -30.95 24.88 -4.87
C GLY A 378 -30.02 24.77 -6.08
N LEU A 379 -30.01 23.62 -6.76
CA LEU A 379 -29.14 23.29 -7.89
C LEU A 379 -29.83 23.41 -9.25
N GLY A 380 -31.10 23.82 -9.31
CA GLY A 380 -31.89 23.80 -10.56
C GLY A 380 -31.23 24.53 -11.75
N ALA A 381 -30.64 25.71 -11.50
CA ALA A 381 -29.91 26.44 -12.54
C ALA A 381 -28.56 25.79 -12.89
N LEU A 382 -27.92 25.12 -11.93
CA LEU A 382 -26.62 24.49 -12.14
C LEU A 382 -26.75 23.24 -13.01
N VAL A 383 -27.70 22.35 -12.72
CA VAL A 383 -27.89 21.10 -13.48
C VAL A 383 -28.39 21.33 -14.92
N THR A 384 -28.86 22.53 -15.25
CA THR A 384 -29.31 22.90 -16.60
C THR A 384 -28.28 23.70 -17.38
N ARG A 385 -27.42 24.47 -16.71
CA ARG A 385 -26.41 25.33 -17.34
C ARG A 385 -25.00 24.74 -17.34
N TYR A 386 -24.79 23.63 -16.64
CA TYR A 386 -23.50 22.99 -16.53
C TYR A 386 -23.59 21.52 -16.90
N ASP A 387 -22.72 21.11 -17.81
CA ASP A 387 -22.50 19.71 -18.16
C ASP A 387 -21.73 19.03 -17.02
N LEU A 388 -22.11 17.80 -16.71
CA LEU A 388 -21.42 16.97 -15.73
C LEU A 388 -20.56 15.95 -16.47
N HIS A 389 -19.26 15.96 -16.20
CA HIS A 389 -18.35 14.94 -16.69
C HIS A 389 -17.83 14.12 -15.52
N LEU A 390 -18.17 12.83 -15.52
CA LEU A 390 -17.66 11.80 -14.63
C LEU A 390 -16.55 11.01 -15.35
N HIS A 391 -15.39 10.88 -14.73
CA HIS A 391 -14.26 10.17 -15.31
C HIS A 391 -13.63 9.22 -14.31
N PHE A 392 -13.62 7.93 -14.63
CA PHE A 392 -12.76 6.94 -13.98
C PHE A 392 -11.33 7.09 -14.49
N ILE A 393 -10.38 7.35 -13.59
CA ILE A 393 -8.99 7.66 -13.93
C ILE A 393 -8.25 6.41 -14.42
N ASP A 394 -8.55 5.26 -13.81
CA ASP A 394 -7.92 3.99 -14.12
C ASP A 394 -8.57 3.32 -15.33
N THR A 395 -7.74 2.79 -16.22
CA THR A 395 -8.16 2.19 -17.49
C THR A 395 -7.95 0.68 -17.53
N GLU A 396 -7.43 0.08 -16.46
CA GLU A 396 -7.00 -1.31 -16.43
C GLU A 396 -8.15 -2.28 -16.13
N VAL A 397 -9.13 -1.85 -15.33
CA VAL A 397 -10.27 -2.67 -14.90
C VAL A 397 -11.55 -2.22 -15.60
N GLY A 398 -12.33 -3.16 -16.15
CA GLY A 398 -13.64 -2.85 -16.73
C GLY A 398 -14.62 -2.37 -15.65
N LYS A 399 -15.28 -1.23 -15.87
CA LYS A 399 -16.23 -0.63 -14.91
C LYS A 399 -17.65 -0.91 -15.32
N ASP A 400 -18.09 -2.12 -15.04
CA ASP A 400 -19.43 -2.59 -15.36
C ASP A 400 -20.11 -3.10 -14.07
N GLY A 401 -21.28 -2.57 -13.76
CA GLY A 401 -22.04 -2.94 -12.57
C GLY A 401 -22.81 -1.79 -11.94
N LEU A 402 -24.06 -2.05 -11.56
CA LEU A 402 -24.96 -1.06 -10.96
C LEU A 402 -24.51 -0.53 -9.58
N SER A 403 -23.59 -1.23 -8.91
CA SER A 403 -23.12 -0.89 -7.57
C SER A 403 -22.31 0.42 -7.44
N CYS A 404 -22.08 1.13 -8.55
CA CYS A 404 -21.44 2.45 -8.58
C CYS A 404 -22.43 3.63 -8.52
N GLY A 405 -23.74 3.39 -8.64
CA GLY A 405 -24.75 4.47 -8.76
C GLY A 405 -24.70 5.51 -7.65
N LEU A 406 -24.56 5.08 -6.39
CA LEU A 406 -24.45 6.01 -5.26
C LEU A 406 -23.20 6.90 -5.34
N ALA A 407 -22.07 6.30 -5.73
CA ALA A 407 -20.79 6.98 -5.88
C ALA A 407 -20.87 8.08 -6.96
N LEU A 408 -21.42 7.74 -8.13
CA LEU A 408 -21.58 8.66 -9.25
C LEU A 408 -22.47 9.86 -8.86
N ALA A 409 -23.55 9.62 -8.13
CA ALA A 409 -24.45 10.67 -7.66
C ALA A 409 -23.77 11.61 -6.65
N LEU A 410 -23.02 11.08 -5.67
CA LEU A 410 -22.29 11.89 -4.69
C LEU A 410 -21.19 12.74 -5.33
N ALA A 411 -20.44 12.17 -6.28
CA ALA A 411 -19.42 12.90 -7.03
C ALA A 411 -20.04 14.04 -7.84
N GLY A 412 -21.18 13.79 -8.50
CA GLY A 412 -21.94 14.82 -9.22
C GLY A 412 -22.48 15.93 -8.31
N LEU A 413 -23.08 15.58 -7.16
CA LEU A 413 -23.54 16.56 -6.17
C LEU A 413 -22.38 17.43 -5.64
N SER A 414 -21.24 16.80 -5.36
CA SER A 414 -20.03 17.52 -4.96
C SER A 414 -19.56 18.50 -6.04
N ALA A 415 -19.48 18.06 -7.31
CA ALA A 415 -19.09 18.91 -8.43
C ALA A 415 -20.05 20.10 -8.63
N TYR A 416 -21.37 19.88 -8.57
CA TYR A 416 -22.33 20.97 -8.70
C TYR A 416 -22.30 21.95 -7.50
N THR A 417 -22.15 21.44 -6.28
CA THR A 417 -22.20 22.26 -5.06
C THR A 417 -20.86 22.90 -4.70
N GLN A 418 -19.77 22.49 -5.37
CA GLN A 418 -18.39 22.84 -5.02
C GLN A 418 -18.06 22.53 -3.56
N ARG A 419 -18.68 21.49 -2.99
CA ARG A 419 -18.42 21.02 -1.63
C ARG A 419 -17.45 19.84 -1.66
N PRO A 420 -16.30 19.90 -0.97
CA PRO A 420 -15.35 18.80 -0.98
C PRO A 420 -15.93 17.58 -0.28
N LEU A 421 -15.62 16.40 -0.82
CA LEU A 421 -15.89 15.12 -0.18
C LEU A 421 -14.72 14.75 0.75
N PRO A 422 -14.97 13.96 1.82
CA PRO A 422 -13.91 13.47 2.69
C PRO A 422 -12.77 12.79 1.93
N ALA A 423 -11.54 13.03 2.38
CA ALA A 423 -10.36 12.32 1.90
C ALA A 423 -10.50 10.81 2.10
N ARG A 424 -9.92 10.02 1.18
CA ARG A 424 -9.95 8.55 1.23
C ARG A 424 -11.36 7.95 1.45
N LEU A 425 -12.37 8.59 0.87
CA LEU A 425 -13.74 8.12 0.84
C LEU A 425 -13.89 7.09 -0.29
N ALA A 426 -14.36 5.89 0.06
CA ALA A 426 -14.83 4.89 -0.90
C ALA A 426 -16.34 4.68 -0.77
N VAL A 427 -17.02 4.43 -1.88
CA VAL A 427 -18.48 4.31 -1.93
C VAL A 427 -18.89 3.11 -2.76
N THR A 428 -19.89 2.36 -2.27
CA THR A 428 -20.60 1.33 -3.02
C THR A 428 -22.09 1.38 -2.72
N GLY A 429 -22.91 1.00 -3.68
CA GLY A 429 -24.35 0.95 -3.54
C GLY A 429 -25.03 1.17 -4.89
N GLU A 430 -25.94 0.26 -5.22
CA GLU A 430 -26.84 0.49 -6.34
C GLU A 430 -27.86 1.57 -5.96
N LEU A 431 -28.11 2.48 -6.89
CA LEU A 431 -28.99 3.62 -6.67
C LEU A 431 -30.22 3.50 -7.56
N THR A 432 -31.38 3.87 -7.03
CA THR A 432 -32.62 3.96 -7.81
C THR A 432 -32.90 5.40 -8.25
N LEU A 433 -33.80 5.60 -9.21
CA LEU A 433 -34.27 6.94 -9.62
C LEU A 433 -34.89 7.71 -8.45
N SER A 434 -35.59 7.01 -7.56
CA SER A 434 -36.16 7.56 -6.32
C SER A 434 -35.07 7.97 -5.31
N GLY A 435 -33.84 7.51 -5.49
CA GLY A 435 -32.66 7.76 -4.66
C GLY A 435 -32.52 6.84 -3.45
N ASP A 436 -33.23 5.72 -3.43
CA ASP A 436 -32.99 4.63 -2.47
C ASP A 436 -31.70 3.89 -2.82
N VAL A 437 -30.96 3.48 -1.80
CA VAL A 437 -29.73 2.69 -1.90
C VAL A 437 -30.04 1.21 -1.69
N ARG A 438 -29.74 0.40 -2.71
CA ARG A 438 -30.01 -1.03 -2.76
C ARG A 438 -28.79 -1.84 -2.31
N GLN A 439 -29.06 -3.09 -1.89
CA GLN A 439 -28.02 -4.05 -1.52
C GLN A 439 -27.13 -4.38 -2.72
N ILE A 440 -25.88 -4.72 -2.45
CA ILE A 440 -24.90 -5.11 -3.47
C ILE A 440 -24.26 -6.45 -3.12
N GLY A 441 -23.71 -7.12 -4.14
CA GLY A 441 -22.87 -8.31 -3.96
C GLY A 441 -21.39 -7.97 -3.79
N GLY A 442 -20.61 -8.98 -3.38
CA GLY A 442 -19.16 -8.88 -3.22
C GLY A 442 -18.72 -7.90 -2.12
N VAL A 443 -19.52 -7.77 -1.05
CA VAL A 443 -19.28 -6.82 0.05
C VAL A 443 -17.92 -7.08 0.70
N HIS A 444 -17.60 -8.35 0.93
CA HIS A 444 -16.37 -8.76 1.58
C HIS A 444 -15.15 -8.29 0.78
N GLU A 445 -15.07 -8.68 -0.49
CA GLU A 445 -13.96 -8.36 -1.38
C GLU A 445 -13.82 -6.85 -1.61
N LYS A 446 -14.94 -6.13 -1.75
CA LYS A 446 -14.96 -4.67 -1.89
C LYS A 446 -14.37 -3.96 -0.67
N LEU A 447 -14.67 -4.44 0.53
CA LEU A 447 -14.19 -3.83 1.77
C LEU A 447 -12.74 -4.20 2.06
N VAL A 448 -12.32 -5.42 1.72
CA VAL A 448 -10.90 -5.80 1.73
C VAL A 448 -10.11 -4.92 0.76
N ALA A 449 -10.60 -4.70 -0.46
CA ALA A 449 -9.97 -3.79 -1.42
C ALA A 449 -9.90 -2.35 -0.91
N ALA A 450 -10.97 -1.85 -0.28
CA ALA A 450 -10.96 -0.53 0.35
C ALA A 450 -9.87 -0.41 1.42
N HIS A 451 -9.70 -1.45 2.24
CA HIS A 451 -8.67 -1.51 3.26
C HIS A 451 -7.25 -1.51 2.66
N LEU A 452 -7.01 -2.35 1.64
CA LEU A 452 -5.71 -2.49 0.98
C LEU A 452 -5.29 -1.21 0.24
N GLU A 453 -6.25 -0.53 -0.41
CA GLU A 453 -6.03 0.80 -1.05
C GLU A 453 -5.94 1.95 -0.04
N GLY A 454 -5.96 1.63 1.26
CA GLY A 454 -5.79 2.57 2.36
C GLY A 454 -6.95 3.54 2.52
N MET A 455 -8.14 3.21 2.05
CA MET A 455 -9.36 4.01 2.27
C MET A 455 -9.64 4.12 3.78
N ARG A 456 -10.27 5.23 4.20
CA ARG A 456 -10.55 5.47 5.63
C ARG A 456 -12.03 5.45 5.94
N VAL A 457 -12.84 5.91 5.00
CA VAL A 457 -14.29 5.97 5.15
C VAL A 457 -14.92 5.19 4.02
N VAL A 458 -15.81 4.26 4.35
CA VAL A 458 -16.58 3.52 3.35
C VAL A 458 -18.06 3.74 3.56
N LEU A 459 -18.72 4.27 2.54
CA LEU A 459 -20.18 4.30 2.47
C LEU A 459 -20.68 3.01 1.79
N HIS A 460 -21.60 2.32 2.45
CA HIS A 460 -22.20 1.09 1.95
C HIS A 460 -23.72 1.04 2.22
N PRO A 461 -24.48 0.19 1.51
CA PRO A 461 -25.91 0.03 1.76
C PRO A 461 -26.15 -0.52 3.17
N ARG A 462 -27.13 0.04 3.90
CA ARG A 462 -27.53 -0.46 5.23
C ARG A 462 -28.05 -1.90 5.17
N ARG A 463 -28.59 -2.31 4.02
CA ARG A 463 -29.04 -3.69 3.78
C ARG A 463 -27.92 -4.73 3.83
N ASN A 464 -26.65 -4.34 3.67
CA ASN A 464 -25.50 -5.24 3.72
C ASN A 464 -24.83 -5.32 5.11
N LEU A 465 -25.51 -4.90 6.19
CA LEU A 465 -24.92 -4.89 7.54
C LEU A 465 -24.50 -6.29 8.04
N GLN A 466 -25.18 -7.36 7.61
CA GLN A 466 -24.85 -8.72 8.04
C GLN A 466 -23.52 -9.18 7.43
N GLU A 467 -23.32 -8.93 6.14
CA GLU A 467 -22.09 -9.26 5.41
C GLU A 467 -20.91 -8.42 5.91
N VAL A 468 -21.17 -7.15 6.24
CA VAL A 468 -20.17 -6.28 6.87
C VAL A 468 -19.75 -6.80 8.24
N ALA A 469 -20.69 -7.27 9.06
CA ALA A 469 -20.40 -7.81 10.39
C ALA A 469 -19.58 -9.12 10.35
N ALA A 470 -19.57 -9.81 9.22
CA ALA A 470 -18.80 -11.04 9.01
C ALA A 470 -17.31 -10.77 8.70
N LEU A 471 -16.92 -9.52 8.45
CA LEU A 471 -15.54 -9.17 8.14
C LEU A 471 -14.57 -9.52 9.28
N PRO A 472 -13.30 -9.83 8.96
CA PRO A 472 -12.25 -9.92 9.97
C PRO A 472 -12.17 -8.63 10.80
N PRO A 473 -12.07 -8.71 12.14
CA PRO A 473 -11.97 -7.53 13.02
C PRO A 473 -10.85 -6.57 12.61
N ASP A 474 -9.77 -7.12 12.06
CA ASP A 474 -8.59 -6.37 11.60
C ASP A 474 -8.91 -5.44 10.41
N VAL A 475 -9.82 -5.84 9.52
CA VAL A 475 -10.31 -5.01 8.39
C VAL A 475 -11.34 -4.00 8.90
N ALA A 476 -12.31 -4.47 9.70
CA ALA A 476 -13.39 -3.65 10.22
C ALA A 476 -12.90 -2.54 11.16
N GLY A 477 -11.85 -2.79 11.95
CA GLY A 477 -11.29 -1.83 12.91
C GLY A 477 -10.51 -0.69 12.27
N ARG A 478 -10.10 -0.82 11.00
CA ARG A 478 -9.31 0.20 10.28
C ARG A 478 -10.13 1.08 9.33
N LEU A 479 -11.35 0.65 9.02
CA LEU A 479 -12.28 1.38 8.17
C LEU A 479 -13.40 1.99 9.00
N ARG A 480 -13.70 3.26 8.79
CA ARG A 480 -14.96 3.85 9.25
C ARG A 480 -16.07 3.45 8.27
N LEU A 481 -16.79 2.38 8.60
CA LEU A 481 -17.91 1.88 7.80
C LEU A 481 -19.19 2.66 8.14
N VAL A 482 -19.83 3.25 7.11
CA VAL A 482 -21.05 4.05 7.24
C VAL A 482 -22.16 3.48 6.38
N ALA A 483 -23.15 2.91 7.04
CA ALA A 483 -24.36 2.37 6.43
C ALA A 483 -25.36 3.49 6.08
N VAL A 484 -25.91 3.46 4.86
CA VAL A 484 -26.92 4.43 4.38
C VAL A 484 -28.07 3.75 3.63
N ASP A 485 -29.26 4.35 3.67
CA ASP A 485 -30.47 3.89 2.96
C ASP A 485 -30.83 4.74 1.74
N SER A 486 -30.36 5.99 1.67
CA SER A 486 -30.71 6.91 0.58
C SER A 486 -29.58 7.85 0.19
N LEU A 487 -29.66 8.41 -1.03
CA LEU A 487 -28.76 9.45 -1.52
C LEU A 487 -28.75 10.68 -0.62
N ASP A 488 -29.91 11.08 -0.10
CA ASP A 488 -30.04 12.26 0.76
C ASP A 488 -29.36 12.05 2.12
N GLU A 489 -29.43 10.84 2.68
CA GLU A 489 -28.66 10.46 3.86
C GLU A 489 -27.16 10.45 3.58
N ALA A 490 -26.75 9.77 2.51
CA ALA A 490 -25.36 9.71 2.10
C ALA A 490 -24.75 11.10 1.90
N TRP A 491 -25.47 12.00 1.22
CA TRP A 491 -25.04 13.37 0.99
C TRP A 491 -24.89 14.18 2.29
N ARG A 492 -25.84 14.04 3.23
CA ARG A 492 -25.74 14.66 4.57
C ARG A 492 -24.52 14.15 5.33
N VAL A 493 -24.29 12.84 5.33
CA VAL A 493 -23.15 12.21 6.02
C VAL A 493 -21.82 12.78 5.53
N VAL A 494 -21.60 12.80 4.21
CA VAL A 494 -20.30 13.22 3.65
C VAL A 494 -20.07 14.72 3.75
N THR A 495 -21.13 15.53 3.76
CA THR A 495 -21.05 17.00 3.88
C THR A 495 -21.02 17.51 5.31
N ALA A 496 -21.55 16.77 6.30
CA ALA A 496 -21.47 17.14 7.71
C ALA A 496 -20.03 17.09 8.26
N THR A 497 -19.15 16.30 7.62
CA THR A 497 -17.76 16.09 8.04
C THR A 497 -16.73 16.95 7.29
N ALA A 498 -17.14 17.71 6.27
CA ALA A 498 -16.22 18.52 5.47
C ALA A 498 -16.13 19.95 6.04
N PRO A 499 -14.93 20.49 6.37
CA PRO A 499 -14.80 21.90 6.72
C PRO A 499 -15.28 22.74 5.53
N GLY A 500 -16.23 23.63 5.78
CA GLY A 500 -16.81 24.48 4.74
C GLY A 500 -15.72 25.31 4.07
N VAL A 501 -15.55 25.16 2.76
CA VAL A 501 -14.78 26.12 1.97
C VAL A 501 -15.62 27.38 1.88
N GLU A 502 -15.17 28.45 2.54
CA GLU A 502 -15.77 29.77 2.40
C GLU A 502 -15.76 30.16 0.91
N ARG A 503 -16.94 30.51 0.39
CA ARG A 503 -17.10 31.00 -0.98
C ARG A 503 -16.31 32.30 -1.13
N ARG A 504 -15.29 32.32 -2.00
CA ARG A 504 -14.77 33.57 -2.57
C ARG A 504 -15.48 33.90 -3.86
#